data_AF-A0A7C6YBN8-F1
#
_entry.id   AF-A0A7C6YBN8-F1
#
_cell.length_a   1.000
_cell.length_b   1.000
_cell.length_c   1.000
_cell.angle_alpha   90.00
_cell.angle_beta   90.00
_cell.angle_gamma   90.00
#
_symmetry.space_group_name_H-M   'P 1'
#
loop_
_entity.id
_entity.type
_entity.pdbx_description
1 polymer ?
#
loop_
_entity_poly.entity_id
_entity_poly.type
_entity_poly.pdbx_seq_one_letter_code
_entity_poly.pdbx_strand_id
1 'polypeptide(L)' 'RHVYVVAAGAEKAEAVARAVAGAAPSDWPVAGAVGRESTVFFLDEASASQLG' A
#
# COMPACT_ATOMS: atom_id res chain seq x y z
N ARG A 1 14.81 6.82 4.05
CA ARG A 1 15.50 5.51 4.08
C ARG A 1 14.43 4.42 4.25
N HIS A 2 13.65 4.46 5.33
CA HIS A 2 12.41 3.68 5.44
C HIS A 2 11.17 4.54 5.15
N VAL A 3 10.09 3.93 4.66
CA VAL A 3 8.75 4.53 4.54
C VAL A 3 7.75 3.58 5.19
N TYR A 4 6.77 4.16 5.88
CA TYR A 4 5.67 3.42 6.50
C TYR A 4 4.35 3.93 5.94
N VAL A 5 3.51 3.01 5.48
CA VAL A 5 2.15 3.30 5.01
C VAL A 5 1.19 2.66 6.01
N VAL A 6 0.33 3.48 6.62
CA VAL A 6 -0.69 3.01 7.55
C VAL A 6 -2.05 3.21 6.90
N ALA A 7 -2.82 2.14 6.77
CA ALA A 7 -4.17 2.18 6.22
C ALA A 7 -5.09 1.25 7.00
N ALA A 8 -6.37 1.62 7.05
CA ALA A 8 -7.43 0.84 7.69
C ALA A 8 -8.72 1.02 6.90
N GLY A 9 -9.61 0.03 6.96
CA GLY A 9 -10.90 0.05 6.27
C GLY A 9 -10.89 -0.60 4.88
N ALA A 10 -12.02 -1.23 4.54
CA ALA A 10 -12.19 -1.98 3.29
C ALA A 10 -12.09 -1.08 2.05
N GLU A 11 -12.40 0.21 2.16
CA GLU A 11 -12.29 1.16 1.07
C GLU A 11 -10.84 1.41 0.62
N LYS A 12 -9.84 1.00 1.42
CA LYS A 12 -8.42 1.08 1.08
C LYS A 12 -7.88 -0.18 0.42
N ALA A 13 -8.63 -1.29 0.44
CA ALA A 13 -8.13 -2.59 0.04
C ALA A 13 -7.59 -2.62 -1.40
N GLU A 14 -8.30 -1.99 -2.35
CA GLU A 14 -7.84 -1.92 -3.72
C GLU A 14 -6.55 -1.11 -3.84
N ALA A 15 -6.49 0.08 -3.24
CA ALA A 15 -5.31 0.93 -3.31
C ALA A 15 -4.07 0.26 -2.71
N VAL A 16 -4.24 -0.45 -1.60
CA VAL A 16 -3.19 -1.25 -0.95
C VAL A 16 -2.73 -2.39 -1.86
N ALA A 17 -3.65 -3.18 -2.42
CA ALA A 17 -3.31 -4.28 -3.30
C ALA A 17 -2.58 -3.81 -4.56
N ARG A 18 -3.02 -2.69 -5.16
CA ARG A 18 -2.35 -2.08 -6.32
C ARG A 18 -0.96 -1.56 -5.99
N ALA A 19 -0.79 -0.94 -4.82
CA ALA A 19 0.52 -0.47 -4.37
C ALA A 19 1.50 -1.64 -4.17
N VAL A 20 1.08 -2.69 -3.46
CA VAL A 20 1.89 -3.87 -3.18
C VAL A 20 2.23 -4.63 -4.47
N ALA A 21 1.31 -4.67 -5.44
CA ALA A 21 1.53 -5.26 -6.76
C ALA A 21 2.44 -4.42 -7.70
N GLY A 22 2.90 -3.24 -7.27
CA GLY A 22 3.81 -2.40 -8.04
C GLY A 22 3.13 -1.60 -9.16
N ALA A 23 1.88 -1.18 -8.96
CA ALA A 23 1.19 -0.31 -9.92
C ALA A 23 1.93 1.01 -10.17
N ALA A 24 1.63 1.67 -11.29
CA ALA A 24 2.25 2.94 -11.63
C ALA A 24 1.84 4.04 -10.63
N PRO A 25 2.78 4.85 -10.09
CA PRO A 25 2.46 5.95 -9.17
C PRO A 25 1.56 7.05 -9.77
N SER A 26 1.51 7.15 -11.10
CA SER A 26 0.60 8.07 -11.81
C SER A 26 -0.86 7.65 -11.68
N ASP A 27 -1.12 6.35 -11.56
CA ASP A 27 -2.47 5.80 -11.43
C ASP A 27 -2.83 5.58 -9.95
N TRP A 28 -1.85 5.13 -9.16
CA TRP A 28 -1.99 4.83 -7.74
C TRP A 28 -0.88 5.54 -6.93
N PRO A 29 -1.12 6.76 -6.42
CA PRO A 29 -0.08 7.56 -5.76
C PRO A 29 0.66 6.86 -4.62
N VAL A 30 -0.04 5.99 -3.87
CA VAL A 30 0.55 5.21 -2.76
C VAL A 30 1.62 4.22 -3.23
N ALA A 31 1.60 3.77 -4.50
CA ALA A 31 2.65 2.93 -5.07
C ALA A 31 4.00 3.67 -5.16
N GLY A 32 3.98 5.01 -5.16
CA GLY A 32 5.17 5.85 -5.09
C GLY A 32 5.76 5.98 -3.69
N ALA A 33 5.11 5.46 -2.65
CA ALA A 33 5.58 5.52 -1.27
C ALA A 33 6.72 4.52 -1.00
N VAL A 34 7.83 4.66 -1.74
CA VAL A 34 8.96 3.75 -1.71
C VAL A 34 10.12 4.34 -0.89
N GLY A 35 10.46 3.67 0.21
CA GLY A 35 11.64 3.99 0.99
C GLY A 35 12.91 3.50 0.30
N ARG A 36 14.00 4.25 0.47
CA ARG A 36 15.33 3.90 -0.08
C ARG A 36 15.88 2.55 0.42
N GLU A 37 15.43 2.04 1.56
CA GLU A 37 15.84 0.76 2.15
C GLU A 37 14.67 -0.18 2.43
N SER A 38 13.54 0.32 2.94
CA SER A 38 12.35 -0.49 3.08
C SER A 38 11.07 0.34 3.01
N THR A 39 9.99 -0.31 2.60
CA THR A 39 8.63 0.16 2.75
C THR A 39 7.84 -0.89 3.51
N VAL A 40 7.15 -0.49 4.57
CA VAL A 40 6.31 -1.38 5.37
C VAL A 40 4.89 -0.85 5.41
N PHE A 41 3.92 -1.73 5.14
CA PHE A 41 2.49 -1.44 5.22
C PHE A 41 1.94 -1.99 6.54
N PHE A 42 1.32 -1.13 7.34
CA PHE A 42 0.55 -1.50 8.53
C PHE A 42 -0.93 -1.41 8.18
N LEU A 43 -1.58 -2.57 8.17
CA LEU A 43 -2.94 -2.76 7.66
C LEU A 43 -3.80 -3.45 8.71
N ASP A 44 -5.08 -3.10 8.76
CA ASP A 44 -6.11 -3.97 9.34
C ASP A 44 -6.53 -5.06 8.33
N GLU A 45 -7.31 -6.03 8.80
CA GLU A 45 -7.80 -7.12 7.93
C GLU A 45 -8.64 -6.60 6.76
N ALA A 46 -9.42 -5.54 6.97
CA ALA A 46 -10.29 -4.97 5.95
C ALA A 46 -9.49 -4.33 4.81
N SER A 47 -8.46 -3.54 5.11
CA SER A 47 -7.56 -2.93 4.12
C SER A 47 -6.56 -3.91 3.51
N ALA A 48 -6.35 -5.07 4.13
CA ALA A 48 -5.57 -6.17 3.57
C ALA A 48 -6.41 -7.16 2.75
N SER A 49 -7.74 -7.02 2.69
CA SER A 49 -8.67 -8.03 2.16
C SER A 49 -8.51 -8.40 0.68
N GLN A 50 -7.75 -7.63 -0.10
CA GLN A 50 -7.44 -7.89 -1.50
C GLN A 50 -5.97 -8.30 -1.73
N LEU A 51 -5.19 -8.47 -0.65
CA LEU A 51 -3.89 -9.10 -0.70
C LEU A 51 -4.13 -10.62 -0.74
N GLY A 52 -3.55 -11.29 -1.75
CA GLY A 52 -3.75 -12.72 -2.01
C GLY A 52 -3.30 -13.62 -0.87
#